data_AF-A0A851BB59-F1
#
_entry.id   AF-A0A851BB59-F1
#
_cell.length_a   1.000
_cell.length_b   1.000
_cell.length_c   1.000
_cell.angle_alpha   90.00
_cell.angle_beta   90.00
_cell.angle_gamma   90.00
#
_symmetry.space_group_name_H-M   'P 1'
#
loop_
_entity.id
_entity.type
_entity.pdbx_description
1 polymer ?
#
loop_
_entity_poly.entity_id
_entity_poly.type
_entity_poly.pdbx_seq_one_letter_code
_entity_poly.pdbx_strand_id
1 'polypeptide(L)'
;DQPVAITVLAIIGKFTATATFSTSYVYAAEVFPTVVRQTGVGLCSTMARVAGILAPLIIPLDQYHRAIPMAIFGSIPVVVALFCILLPETRGVDLAD
;
A
#
# COMPACT_ATOMS: atom_id res chain seq x y z
N ASP A 1 29.19 -0.87 1.75
CA ASP A 1 28.13 -1.18 2.76
C ASP A 1 26.81 -0.45 2.50
N GLN A 2 26.82 0.88 2.34
CA GLN A 2 25.63 1.70 2.05
C GLN A 2 24.74 1.21 0.87
N PRO A 3 25.28 0.81 -0.30
CA PRO A 3 24.42 0.36 -1.41
C PRO A 3 23.71 -0.96 -1.12
N VAL A 4 24.31 -1.85 -0.32
CA VAL A 4 23.71 -3.14 0.06
C VAL A 4 22.54 -2.91 1.03
N ALA A 5 22.69 -1.98 1.97
CA ALA A 5 21.60 -1.64 2.89
C ALA A 5 20.37 -1.06 2.14
N ILE A 6 20.60 -0.19 1.15
CA ILE A 6 19.53 0.41 0.35
C ILE A 6 18.82 -0.65 -0.49
N THR A 7 19.56 -1.56 -1.14
CA THR A 7 18.95 -2.62 -1.94
C THR A 7 18.17 -3.62 -1.09
N VAL A 8 18.69 -4.01 0.07
CA VAL A 8 17.97 -4.88 1.01
C VAL A 8 16.66 -4.22 1.45
N LEU A 9 16.71 -2.94 1.84
CA LEU A 9 15.50 -2.20 2.24
C LEU A 9 14.49 -2.09 1.08
N ALA A 10 14.96 -1.85 -0.14
CA ALA A 10 14.11 -1.78 -1.33
C ALA A 10 13.43 -3.13 -1.65
N ILE A 11 14.16 -4.24 -1.51
CA ILE A 11 13.63 -5.58 -1.74
C ILE A 11 12.58 -5.92 -0.67
N ILE A 12 12.84 -5.62 0.60
CA ILE A 12 11.88 -5.81 1.69
C ILE A 12 10.61 -5.00 1.40
N GLY A 13 10.74 -3.72 1.06
CA GLY A 13 9.60 -2.88 0.72
C GLY A 13 8.76 -3.44 -0.44
N LYS A 14 9.43 -3.90 -1.52
CA LYS A 14 8.75 -4.52 -2.67
C LYS A 14 8.05 -5.83 -2.30
N PHE A 15 8.69 -6.65 -1.47
CA PHE A 15 8.11 -7.90 -0.99
C PHE A 15 6.85 -7.65 -0.15
N THR A 16 6.94 -6.76 0.83
CA THR A 16 5.81 -6.42 1.71
C THR A 16 4.64 -5.80 0.94
N ALA A 17 4.91 -4.94 -0.05
CA ALA A 17 3.87 -4.38 -0.92
C ALA A 17 3.12 -5.49 -1.70
N THR A 18 3.85 -6.46 -2.23
CA THR A 18 3.26 -7.61 -2.96
C THR A 18 2.47 -8.52 -2.02
N ALA A 19 3.02 -8.83 -0.84
CA ALA A 19 2.34 -9.64 0.17
C ALA A 19 1.03 -8.99 0.62
N THR A 20 1.06 -7.67 0.89
CA THR A 20 -0.13 -6.90 1.29
C THR A 20 -1.22 -6.95 0.23
N PHE A 21 -0.84 -6.81 -1.05
CA PHE A 21 -1.79 -6.90 -2.16
C PHE A 21 -2.43 -8.29 -2.27
N SER A 22 -1.64 -9.36 -2.09
CA SER A 22 -2.17 -10.72 -2.07
C SER A 22 -3.12 -10.95 -0.89
N THR A 23 -2.74 -10.51 0.32
CA THR A 23 -3.58 -10.67 1.51
C THR A 23 -4.88 -9.88 1.43
N SER A 24 -4.83 -8.62 0.98
CA SER A 24 -6.04 -7.80 0.81
C SER A 24 -6.98 -8.39 -0.24
N TYR A 25 -6.43 -9.00 -1.29
CA TYR A 25 -7.21 -9.67 -2.32
C TYR A 25 -7.91 -10.95 -1.82
N VAL A 26 -7.25 -11.72 -0.95
CA VAL A 26 -7.85 -12.88 -0.30
C VAL A 26 -8.94 -12.43 0.69
N TYR A 27 -8.65 -11.44 1.53
CA TYR A 27 -9.62 -10.86 2.45
C TYR A 27 -10.87 -10.34 1.72
N ALA A 28 -10.66 -9.63 0.60
CA ALA A 28 -11.77 -9.16 -0.21
C ALA A 28 -12.57 -10.30 -0.86
N ALA A 29 -11.95 -11.44 -1.15
CA ALA A 29 -12.65 -12.62 -1.67
C ALA A 29 -13.48 -13.34 -0.59
N GLU A 30 -13.07 -13.26 0.67
CA GLU A 30 -13.81 -13.83 1.81
C GLU A 30 -15.00 -12.95 2.21
N VAL A 31 -14.87 -11.62 2.11
CA VAL A 31 -15.88 -10.66 2.59
C VAL A 31 -16.85 -10.19 1.50
N PHE A 32 -16.43 -10.13 0.23
CA PHE A 32 -17.25 -9.53 -0.84
C PHE A 32 -17.71 -10.55 -1.90
N PRO A 33 -18.97 -10.47 -2.36
CA PRO A 33 -19.44 -11.26 -3.50
C PRO A 33 -18.67 -10.88 -4.78
N THR A 34 -18.57 -11.83 -5.71
CA THR A 34 -17.72 -11.76 -6.93
C THR A 34 -17.85 -10.48 -7.76
N VAL A 35 -19.01 -9.81 -7.70
CA VAL A 35 -19.31 -8.53 -8.37
C VAL A 35 -18.49 -7.33 -7.86
N VAL A 36 -18.12 -7.28 -6.57
CA VAL A 36 -17.41 -6.11 -5.99
C VAL A 36 -15.88 -6.24 -6.07
N ARG A 37 -15.39 -7.47 -6.27
CA ARG A 37 -13.95 -7.79 -6.30
C ARG A 37 -13.21 -7.12 -7.45
N GLN A 38 -13.78 -7.14 -8.66
CA GLN A 38 -13.19 -6.45 -9.82
C GLN A 38 -13.18 -4.93 -9.62
N THR A 39 -14.22 -4.37 -9.01
CA THR A 39 -14.30 -2.94 -8.69
C THR A 39 -13.23 -2.54 -7.66
N GLY A 40 -12.96 -3.38 -6.65
CA GLY A 40 -11.90 -3.16 -5.67
C GLY A 40 -10.50 -3.11 -6.31
N VAL A 41 -10.18 -4.08 -7.17
CA VAL A 41 -8.90 -4.08 -7.92
C VAL A 41 -8.81 -2.88 -8.87
N GLY A 42 -9.92 -2.51 -9.51
CA GLY A 42 -10.03 -1.31 -10.35
C GLY A 42 -9.73 -0.03 -9.57
N LEU A 43 -10.30 0.13 -8.38
CA LEU A 43 -10.03 1.26 -7.47
C LEU A 43 -8.58 1.31 -6.99
N CYS A 44 -7.98 0.16 -6.65
CA CYS A 44 -6.55 0.12 -6.32
C CYS A 44 -5.69 0.58 -7.49
N SER A 45 -6.04 0.18 -8.72
CA SER A 45 -5.32 0.60 -9.93
C SER A 45 -5.46 2.10 -10.19
N THR A 46 -6.66 2.67 -10.08
CA THR A 46 -6.86 4.11 -10.25
C THR A 46 -6.10 4.91 -9.19
N MET A 47 -6.13 4.44 -7.93
CA MET A 47 -5.37 5.08 -6.85
C MET A 47 -3.86 5.00 -7.07
N ALA A 48 -3.35 3.90 -7.61
CA ALA A 48 -1.94 3.78 -8.00
C ALA A 48 -1.57 4.77 -9.12
N ARG A 49 -2.48 5.03 -10.08
CA ARG A 49 -2.27 6.07 -11.10
C ARG A 49 -2.25 7.47 -10.50
N VAL A 50 -3.15 7.76 -9.57
CA VAL A 50 -3.16 9.04 -8.83
C VAL A 50 -1.85 9.24 -8.07
N ALA A 51 -1.37 8.21 -7.35
CA ALA A 51 -0.08 8.25 -6.68
C ALA A 51 1.08 8.47 -7.67
N GLY A 52 1.03 7.86 -8.86
CA GLY A 52 1.99 8.07 -9.93
C GLY A 52 1.99 9.49 -10.52
N ILE A 53 0.85 10.17 -10.56
CA ILE A 53 0.74 11.59 -10.97
C ILE A 53 1.27 12.52 -9.88
N LEU A 54 0.99 12.20 -8.60
CA LEU A 54 1.47 12.97 -7.46
C LEU A 54 2.99 12.84 -7.27
N ALA A 55 3.59 11.70 -7.60
CA ALA A 55 5.02 11.47 -7.42
C ALA A 55 5.93 12.55 -8.09
N PRO A 56 5.83 12.86 -9.39
CA PRO A 56 6.62 13.92 -10.03
C PRO A 56 6.24 15.34 -9.57
N LEU A 57 5.07 15.53 -8.95
CA LEU A 57 4.68 16.82 -8.36
C LEU A 57 5.41 17.08 -7.03
N ILE A 58 5.67 16.02 -6.26
CA ILE A 58 6.29 16.09 -4.93
C ILE A 58 7.83 16.13 -5.01
N ILE A 59 8.44 15.48 -6.00
CA ILE A 59 9.90 15.47 -6.21
C ILE A 59 10.53 16.87 -6.31
N PRO A 60 10.01 17.84 -7.07
CA PRO A 60 10.63 19.18 -7.16
C PRO A 60 10.58 19.97 -5.85
N LEU A 61 9.70 19.60 -4.90
CA LEU A 61 9.68 20.17 -3.55
C LEU A 61 10.96 19.85 -2.74
N ASP A 62 11.77 18.88 -3.20
CA ASP A 62 13.13 18.60 -2.67
C ASP A 62 14.05 19.82 -2.75
N GLN A 63 13.83 20.72 -3.73
CA GLN A 63 14.61 21.95 -3.90
C GLN A 63 14.44 22.92 -2.73
N TYR A 64 13.33 22.87 -2.01
CA TYR A 64 13.09 23.69 -0.82
C TYR A 64 13.65 22.98 0.41
N HIS A 65 13.26 21.72 0.64
CA HIS A 65 13.80 20.89 1.71
C HIS A 65 13.69 19.39 1.36
N ARG A 66 14.83 18.69 1.35
CA ARG A 66 14.94 17.24 1.13
C ARG A 66 14.08 16.38 2.06
N ALA A 67 13.82 16.87 3.26
CA ALA A 67 13.01 16.17 4.25
C ALA A 67 11.52 16.07 3.85
N ILE A 68 11.00 17.02 3.07
CA ILE A 68 9.57 17.09 2.72
C ILE A 68 9.13 15.88 1.88
N PRO A 69 9.75 15.58 0.72
CA PRO A 69 9.35 14.41 -0.08
C PRO A 69 9.57 13.10 0.70
N MET A 70 10.67 12.96 1.44
CA MET A 70 10.90 11.76 2.27
C MET A 70 9.82 11.56 3.34
N ALA A 71 9.41 12.63 4.02
CA ALA A 71 8.36 12.56 5.04
C ALA A 71 7.01 12.21 4.41
N ILE A 72 6.67 12.74 3.24
CA ILE A 72 5.42 12.43 2.54
C ILE A 72 5.40 10.96 2.12
N PHE A 73 6.41 10.49 1.38
CA PHE A 73 6.46 9.10 0.93
C PHE A 73 6.59 8.09 2.07
N GLY A 74 7.24 8.46 3.19
CA GLY A 74 7.38 7.61 4.37
C GLY A 74 6.14 7.58 5.27
N SER A 75 5.42 8.69 5.43
CA SER A 75 4.26 8.77 6.33
C SER A 75 3.01 8.09 5.77
N ILE A 76 2.77 8.16 4.46
CA ILE A 76 1.62 7.52 3.79
C ILE A 76 1.51 6.02 4.13
N PRO A 77 2.54 5.17 3.91
CA PRO A 77 2.45 3.75 4.22
C PRO A 77 2.31 3.47 5.72
N VAL A 78 2.83 4.34 6.59
CA VAL A 78 2.65 4.22 8.06
C VAL A 78 1.19 4.46 8.44
N VAL A 79 0.54 5.47 7.88
CA VAL A 79 -0.89 5.72 8.09
C VAL A 79 -1.73 4.56 7.55
N VAL A 80 -1.39 4.03 6.37
CA VAL A 80 -2.06 2.86 5.80
C VAL A 80 -1.90 1.63 6.70
N ALA A 81 -0.69 1.38 7.21
CA ALA A 81 -0.43 0.28 8.13
C ALA A 81 -1.23 0.43 9.43
N LEU A 82 -1.32 1.65 9.97
CA LEU A 82 -2.13 1.94 11.16
C LEU A 82 -3.63 1.67 10.91
N PHE A 83 -4.15 2.09 9.76
CA PHE A 83 -5.53 1.77 9.36
C PHE A 83 -5.74 0.27 9.16
N CYS A 84 -4.73 -0.46 8.68
CA CYS A 84 -4.78 -1.90 8.52
C CYS A 84 -4.88 -2.63 9.88
N ILE A 85 -4.27 -2.09 10.94
CA ILE A 85 -4.41 -2.62 12.31
C ILE A 85 -5.84 -2.41 12.84
N LEU A 86 -6.53 -1.35 12.40
CA LEU A 86 -7.92 -1.10 12.77
C LEU A 86 -8.91 -2.01 12.02
N LEU A 87 -8.47 -2.69 10.97
CA LEU A 87 -9.32 -3.61 10.22
C LEU A 87 -9.66 -4.83 11.08
N PRO A 88 -10.96 -5.16 11.26
CA PRO A 88 -11.36 -6.31 12.05
C PRO A 88 -10.79 -7.60 11.45
N GLU A 89 -10.14 -8.38 12.30
CA GLU A 89 -9.53 -9.65 11.93
C GLU A 89 -10.63 -10.63 11.50
N THR A 90 -10.65 -11.03 10.22
CA THR A 90 -11.57 -12.06 9.69
C THR A 90 -11.07 -13.48 9.95
N ARG A 91 -9.89 -13.62 10.56
CA ARG A 91 -9.22 -14.91 10.77
C ARG A 91 -9.94 -15.70 11.88
N GLY A 92 -10.93 -16.49 11.48
CA GLY A 92 -11.67 -17.40 12.36
C GLY A 92 -13.16 -17.09 12.55
N VAL A 93 -13.76 -16.23 11.71
CA VAL A 93 -15.22 -16.11 11.65
C VAL A 93 -15.74 -17.10 10.61
N ASP A 94 -16.66 -17.99 11.01
CA ASP A 94 -17.37 -18.86 10.08
C ASP A 94 -18.03 -17.99 9.00
N LEU A 95 -17.70 -18.29 7.74
CA LEU A 95 -18.39 -17.74 6.59
C LEU A 95 -19.89 -18.01 6.79
N ALA A 96 -20.70 -16.97 6.88
CA ALA A 96 -22.14 -17.15 6.83
C ALA A 96 -22.46 -17.72 5.44
N ASP A 97 -22.91 -18.98 5.40
CA ASP A 97 -23.37 -19.70 4.21
C ASP A 97 -24.31 -18.84 3.32
#